data_AF-A0A849Q5W1-F1
#
_entry.id   AF-A0A849Q5W1-F1
#
_cell.length_a   1.000
_cell.length_b   1.000
_cell.length_c   1.000
_cell.angle_alpha   90.00
_cell.angle_beta   90.00
_cell.angle_gamma   90.00
#
_symmetry.space_group_name_H-M   'P 1'
#
loop_
_entity.id
_entity.type
_entity.pdbx_description
1 polymer ?
#
loop_
_entity_poly.entity_id
_entity_poly.type
_entity_poly.pdbx_seq_one_letter_code
_entity_poly.pdbx_strand_id
1 'polypeptide(L)'
;MNIKEFQELLSAIEIYYLVFSNHFKLRAEERGLDQFADVNQLHTILTTEVPKGIVDQENNKFQIIYRINDKYDAILICAVRNESPVRISLVTCIKQEAKRRVK
;
A
#
# COMPACT_ATOMS: atom_id res chain seq x y z
N MET A 1 7.59 -5.88 9.48
CA MET A 1 8.03 -5.91 8.07
C MET A 1 8.73 -4.61 7.71
N ASN A 2 9.87 -4.66 7.03
CA ASN A 2 10.63 -3.51 6.54
C ASN A 2 10.48 -3.32 5.01
N ILE A 3 11.03 -2.22 4.45
CA ILE A 3 10.89 -1.86 3.03
C ILE A 3 11.46 -2.95 2.10
N LYS A 4 12.63 -3.51 2.42
CA LYS A 4 13.29 -4.54 1.62
C LYS A 4 12.48 -5.84 1.62
N GLU A 5 12.05 -6.29 2.80
CA GLU A 5 11.17 -7.46 2.95
C GLU A 5 9.87 -7.32 2.15
N PHE A 6 9.29 -6.12 2.13
CA PHE A 6 8.07 -5.85 1.36
C PHE A 6 8.30 -5.86 -0.16
N GLN A 7 9.40 -5.29 -0.64
CA GLN A 7 9.76 -5.34 -2.06
C GLN A 7 10.08 -6.76 -2.51
N GLU A 8 10.78 -7.54 -1.68
CA GLU A 8 11.03 -8.96 -1.92
C GLU A 8 9.71 -9.75 -1.96
N LEU A 9 8.81 -9.53 -1.00
CA LEU A 9 7.47 -10.14 -0.99
C LEU A 9 6.66 -9.77 -2.25
N LEU A 10 6.64 -8.50 -2.67
CA LEU A 10 5.96 -8.08 -3.90
C LEU A 10 6.56 -8.73 -5.15
N SER A 11 7.88 -8.88 -5.22
CA SER A 11 8.56 -9.53 -6.35
C SER A 11 8.31 -11.05 -6.41
N ALA A 12 7.88 -11.66 -5.29
CA ALA A 12 7.66 -13.08 -5.14
C ALA A 12 6.18 -13.52 -5.26
N ILE A 13 5.24 -12.58 -5.42
CA ILE A 13 3.81 -12.87 -5.63
C ILE A 13 3.34 -12.39 -7.00
N GLU A 14 2.44 -13.15 -7.61
CA GLU A 14 1.71 -12.71 -8.80
C GLU A 14 0.58 -11.73 -8.42
N ILE A 15 0.21 -10.84 -9.35
CA ILE A 15 -0.79 -9.78 -9.14
C ILE A 15 -2.14 -10.28 -8.60
N TYR A 16 -2.57 -11.51 -8.92
CA TYR A 16 -3.84 -12.05 -8.42
C TYR A 16 -3.81 -12.48 -6.94
N TYR A 17 -2.65 -12.45 -6.28
CA TYR A 17 -2.53 -12.58 -4.82
C TYR A 17 -2.56 -11.22 -4.09
N LEU A 18 -2.59 -10.10 -4.83
CA LEU A 18 -2.93 -8.78 -4.32
C LEU A 18 -4.46 -8.64 -4.24
N VAL A 19 -5.03 -8.95 -3.08
CA VAL A 19 -6.49 -8.93 -2.86
C VAL A 19 -6.98 -7.49 -2.74
N PHE A 20 -7.36 -6.92 -3.88
CA PHE A 20 -7.97 -5.61 -4.04
C PHE A 20 -9.49 -5.70 -3.82
N SER A 21 -10.04 -4.92 -2.89
CA SER A 21 -11.47 -4.96 -2.55
C SER A 21 -12.25 -3.76 -3.10
N ASN A 22 -13.53 -3.94 -3.40
CA ASN A 22 -14.42 -2.83 -3.77
C ASN A 22 -14.48 -1.75 -2.67
N HIS A 23 -14.34 -2.13 -1.40
CA HIS A 23 -14.22 -1.16 -0.31
C HIS A 23 -12.96 -0.32 -0.44
N PHE A 24 -11.80 -0.94 -0.69
CA PHE A 24 -10.55 -0.21 -0.93
C PHE A 24 -10.69 0.75 -2.12
N LYS A 25 -11.27 0.29 -3.25
CA LYS A 25 -11.50 1.12 -4.43
C LYS A 25 -12.32 2.36 -4.13
N LEU A 26 -13.51 2.19 -3.55
CA LEU A 26 -14.41 3.30 -3.21
C LEU A 26 -13.72 4.29 -2.25
N ARG A 27 -12.94 3.78 -1.27
CA ARG A 27 -12.15 4.64 -0.36
C ARG A 27 -11.01 5.39 -1.05
N ALA A 28 -10.49 4.91 -2.18
CA ALA A 28 -9.49 5.62 -2.97
C ALA A 28 -10.11 6.79 -3.74
N GLU A 29 -11.23 6.53 -4.42
CA GLU A 29 -12.02 7.51 -5.19
C GLU A 29 -12.54 8.63 -4.25
N GLU A 30 -13.19 8.27 -3.13
CA GLU A 30 -13.65 9.21 -2.09
C GLU A 30 -12.56 10.15 -1.53
N ARG A 31 -11.28 9.78 -1.64
CA ARG A 31 -10.15 10.48 -1.02
C ARG A 31 -9.27 11.22 -2.05
N GLY A 32 -9.64 11.20 -3.33
CA GLY A 32 -8.82 11.75 -4.42
C GLY A 32 -7.45 11.07 -4.47
N LEU A 33 -7.48 9.73 -4.48
CA LEU A 33 -6.37 8.80 -4.60
C LEU A 33 -6.61 7.87 -5.80
N ASP A 34 -7.10 8.41 -6.90
CA ASP A 34 -7.62 7.68 -8.06
C ASP A 34 -6.59 6.74 -8.71
N GLN A 35 -5.30 7.07 -8.61
CA GLN A 35 -4.19 6.20 -9.05
C GLN A 35 -4.01 4.93 -8.19
N PHE A 36 -4.65 4.88 -7.02
CA PHE A 36 -4.79 3.69 -6.19
C PHE A 36 -6.16 3.00 -6.39
N ALA A 37 -7.12 3.61 -7.11
CA ALA A 37 -8.44 3.04 -7.40
C ALA A 37 -8.43 2.10 -8.63
N ASP A 38 -7.46 2.24 -9.52
CA ASP A 38 -7.17 1.30 -10.61
C ASP A 38 -6.14 0.25 -10.19
N VAL A 39 -6.44 -1.03 -10.41
CA VAL A 39 -5.59 -2.15 -9.96
C VAL A 39 -4.26 -2.24 -10.73
N ASN A 40 -4.21 -1.80 -11.99
CA ASN A 40 -3.00 -1.84 -12.82
C ASN A 40 -2.07 -0.67 -12.49
N GLN A 41 -2.63 0.53 -12.28
CA GLN A 41 -1.88 1.68 -11.79
C GLN A 41 -1.34 1.40 -10.38
N LEU A 42 -2.15 0.81 -9.50
CA LEU A 42 -1.72 0.40 -8.17
C LEU A 42 -0.61 -0.65 -8.22
N HIS A 43 -0.75 -1.69 -9.02
CA HIS A 43 0.31 -2.70 -9.18
C HIS A 43 1.61 -2.08 -9.71
N THR A 44 1.52 -1.14 -10.66
CA THR A 44 2.67 -0.37 -11.14
C THR A 44 3.31 0.41 -10.00
N ILE A 45 2.55 1.21 -9.23
CA ILE A 45 3.06 1.97 -8.08
C ILE A 45 3.73 1.04 -7.06
N LEU A 46 3.11 -0.10 -6.73
CA LEU A 46 3.66 -1.06 -5.77
C LEU A 46 4.99 -1.65 -6.24
N THR A 47 5.15 -1.90 -7.55
CA THR A 47 6.34 -2.56 -8.12
C THR A 47 7.45 -1.60 -8.57
N THR A 48 7.14 -0.36 -8.96
CA THR A 48 8.13 0.62 -9.42
C THR A 48 8.55 1.64 -8.36
N GLU A 49 7.66 2.05 -7.46
CA GLU A 49 7.96 3.07 -6.45
C GLU A 49 8.49 2.48 -5.16
N VAL A 50 9.56 3.09 -4.62
CA VAL A 50 10.09 2.71 -3.30
C VAL A 50 9.27 3.40 -2.20
N PRO A 51 8.65 2.65 -1.26
CA PRO A 51 7.99 3.23 -0.09
C PRO A 51 8.90 4.17 0.68
N LYS A 52 8.35 5.26 1.19
CA LYS A 52 9.06 6.22 2.06
C LYS A 52 9.08 5.77 3.53
N GLY A 53 8.29 4.76 3.88
CA GLY A 53 8.31 4.09 5.17
C GLY A 53 7.34 2.91 5.18
N ILE A 54 7.63 1.93 6.04
CA ILE A 54 6.67 0.89 6.44
C ILE A 54 6.59 0.93 7.97
N VAL A 55 5.38 0.95 8.50
CA VAL A 55 5.10 0.94 9.94
C VAL A 55 4.29 -0.30 10.26
N ASP A 56 4.76 -1.07 11.24
CA ASP A 56 4.07 -2.26 11.73
C ASP A 56 2.77 -1.89 12.47
N GLN A 57 1.77 -2.77 12.37
CA GLN A 57 0.54 -2.72 13.15
C GLN A 57 0.23 -4.13 13.67
N GLU A 58 -0.76 -4.23 14.56
CA GLU A 58 -1.21 -5.52 15.08
C GLU A 58 -1.79 -6.43 14.00
N ASN A 59 -1.66 -7.74 14.18
CA ASN A 59 -2.29 -8.78 13.36
C ASN A 59 -1.81 -8.81 11.90
N ASN A 60 -0.49 -8.76 11.67
CA ASN A 60 0.15 -8.79 10.34
C ASN A 60 -0.34 -7.70 9.38
N LYS A 61 -0.71 -6.53 9.92
CA LYS A 61 -1.10 -5.34 9.17
C LYS A 61 0.07 -4.37 9.12
N PHE A 62 0.19 -3.64 8.02
CA PHE A 62 1.27 -2.68 7.83
C PHE A 62 0.72 -1.40 7.21
N GLN A 63 1.26 -0.25 7.62
CA GLN A 63 1.10 1.01 6.91
C GLN A 63 2.27 1.15 5.94
N ILE A 64 2.00 1.36 4.66
CA ILE A 64 3.01 1.52 3.62
C ILE A 64 2.83 2.92 3.03
N ILE A 65 3.85 3.76 3.18
CA ILE A 65 3.77 5.19 2.93
C ILE A 65 4.40 5.50 1.57
N TYR A 66 3.57 5.88 0.60
CA TYR A 66 4.01 6.36 -0.72
C TYR A 66 3.90 7.88 -0.80
N ARG A 67 4.82 8.55 -1.50
CA ARG A 67 4.69 10.00 -1.74
C ARG A 67 3.75 10.25 -2.92
N ILE A 68 2.80 11.17 -2.76
CA ILE A 68 1.98 11.67 -3.88
C ILE A 68 2.62 12.94 -4.45
N ASN A 69 3.02 13.86 -3.57
CA ASN A 69 3.74 15.09 -3.89
C ASN A 69 4.36 15.65 -2.60
N ASP A 70 4.96 16.85 -2.65
CA ASP A 70 5.64 17.42 -1.47
C ASP A 70 4.72 17.74 -0.29
N LYS A 71 3.41 17.93 -0.55
CA LYS A 71 2.39 18.24 0.46
C LYS A 71 1.63 17.03 0.99
N TYR A 72 1.59 15.92 0.25
CA TYR A 72 0.75 14.77 0.59
C TYR A 72 1.46 13.42 0.37
N ASP A 73 1.28 12.53 1.35
CA ASP A 73 1.65 11.11 1.26
C ASP A 73 0.37 10.25 1.26
N ALA A 74 0.41 9.11 0.57
CA ALA A 74 -0.62 8.07 0.60
C ALA A 74 -0.20 6.98 1.58
N ILE A 75 -1.05 6.69 2.56
CA ILE A 75 -0.87 5.60 3.52
C ILE A 75 -1.74 4.43 3.06
N LEU A 76 -1.10 3.37 2.56
CA LEU A 76 -1.76 2.10 2.28
C LEU A 76 -1.77 1.24 3.53
N ILE A 77 -2.96 0.82 3.97
CA ILE A 77 -3.08 -0.22 4.99
C ILE A 77 -3.26 -1.56 4.27
N CYS A 78 -2.27 -2.43 4.37
CA CYS A 78 -2.33 -3.81 3.89
C CYS A 78 -2.32 -4.80 5.05
N ALA A 79 -2.71 -6.04 4.79
CA ALA A 79 -2.54 -7.18 5.68
C ALA A 79 -1.88 -8.33 4.92
N VAL A 80 -0.75 -8.83 5.43
CA VAL A 80 -0.08 -10.01 4.85
C VAL A 80 -0.69 -11.27 5.47
N ARG A 81 -1.20 -12.14 4.61
CA ARG A 81 -1.78 -13.42 4.99
C ARG A 81 -0.83 -14.54 4.62
N ASN A 82 -0.35 -15.25 5.63
CA ASN A 82 0.49 -16.44 5.48
C ASN A 82 -0.37 -17.67 5.10
N GLU A 83 -1.18 -17.50 4.04
CA GLU A 83 -1.83 -18.58 3.31
C GLU A 83 -0.80 -19.23 2.36
N SER A 84 -1.13 -20.37 1.74
CA SER A 84 -0.26 -21.02 0.76
C SER A 84 -0.86 -20.91 -0.65
N PRO A 85 -0.31 -20.08 -1.55
CA PRO A 85 0.77 -19.11 -1.33
C PRO A 85 0.28 -17.82 -0.66
N VAL A 86 1.24 -16.97 -0.27
CA VAL A 86 1.03 -15.75 0.52
C VAL A 86 0.17 -14.74 -0.25
N ARG A 87 -0.75 -14.07 0.47
CA ARG A 87 -1.64 -13.04 -0.10
C ARG A 87 -1.49 -11.71 0.61
N ILE A 88 -1.54 -10.61 -0.13
CA ILE A 88 -1.57 -9.25 0.43
C ILE A 88 -2.98 -8.70 0.26
N SER A 89 -3.70 -8.52 1.37
CA SER A 89 -5.02 -7.88 1.37
C SER A 89 -4.89 -6.36 1.48
N LEU A 90 -5.43 -5.62 0.53
CA LEU A 90 -5.49 -4.16 0.57
C LEU A 90 -6.76 -3.72 1.31
N VAL A 91 -6.58 -3.16 2.51
CA VAL A 91 -7.66 -2.89 3.47
C VAL A 91 -8.27 -1.51 3.25
N THR A 92 -7.45 -0.46 3.25
CA THR A 92 -7.87 0.91 2.91
C THR A 92 -6.65 1.78 2.56
N CYS A 93 -6.88 2.91 1.91
CA CYS A 93 -5.86 3.92 1.60
C CYS A 93 -6.25 5.27 2.19
N ILE A 94 -5.31 6.02 2.75
CA ILE A 94 -5.57 7.30 3.42
C ILE A 94 -4.65 8.36 2.81
N LYS A 95 -5.22 9.48 2.38
CA LYS A 95 -4.48 10.67 1.96
C LYS A 95 -4.16 11.46 3.22
N GLN A 96 -2.89 11.55 3.57
CA GLN A 96 -2.44 12.35 4.70
C GLN A 96 -1.63 13.53 4.19
N GLU A 97 -1.69 14.67 4.89
CA GLU A 97 -0.61 15.64 4.76
C GLU A 97 0.73 14.95 5.03
N ALA A 98 1.70 15.28 4.19
CA ALA A 98 3.09 14.94 4.36
C ALA A 98 3.65 15.76 5.54
N LYS A 99 3.28 15.37 6.77
CA LYS A 99 3.65 16.03 8.03
C LYS A 99 5.10 16.49 7.95
N ARG A 100 5.35 17.76 8.28
CA ARG A 100 6.71 18.33 8.31
C ARG A 100 7.63 17.32 8.97
N ARG A 101 8.56 16.82 8.16
CA ARG A 101 9.28 15.57 8.41
C ARG A 101 10.31 15.87 9.48
N VAL A 102 9.88 15.71 10.75
CA VAL A 102 10.58 16.20 11.95
C VAL A 102 11.97 15.60 12.00
N LYS A 103 12.98 16.47 12.13
CA LYS A 103 14.39 16.09 12.26
C LYS A 103 14.69 15.54 13.64
#